data_AF-A0A6M3JDB0-F1
#
_entry.id   AF-A0A6M3JDB0-F1
#
_cell.length_a   1.000
_cell.length_b   1.000
_cell.length_c   1.000
_cell.angle_alpha   90.00
_cell.angle_beta   90.00
_cell.angle_gamma   90.00
#
_symmetry.space_group_name_H-M   'P 1'
#
loop_
_entity.id
_entity.type
_entity.pdbx_description
1 polymer ?
#
loop_
_entity_poly.entity_id
_entity_poly.type
_entity_poly.pdbx_seq_one_letter_code
_entity_poly.pdbx_strand_id
1 'polypeptide(L)'
;MCPSEIPSPPLPPTIGGRGSRTWLELKQQGNPLYKTGTVEPIDLYKANGTLIPFACNSIIKYAYRYLKIKKRDRIKTMNKIIHYAQLLIALEEEEHETKNSDKT
;
A
#
# COMPACT_ATOMS: atom_id res chain seq x y z
N MET A 1 15.44 36.82 -2.74
CA MET A 1 14.20 36.20 -3.24
C MET A 1 14.51 34.74 -3.51
N CYS A 2 13.99 33.80 -2.71
CA CYS A 2 14.21 32.37 -2.92
C CYS A 2 13.17 31.84 -3.91
N PRO A 3 13.55 31.24 -5.04
CA PRO A 3 12.63 30.40 -5.80
C PRO A 3 12.53 29.05 -5.08
N SER A 4 11.46 28.83 -4.34
CA SER A 4 11.14 27.53 -3.76
C SER A 4 10.50 26.66 -4.83
N GLU A 5 11.32 26.00 -5.64
CA GLU A 5 10.87 24.85 -6.43
C GLU A 5 10.54 23.71 -5.47
N ILE A 6 9.25 23.50 -5.21
CA ILE A 6 8.79 22.28 -4.54
C ILE A 6 9.04 21.14 -5.55
N PRO A 7 9.91 20.16 -5.26
CA PRO A 7 10.12 19.06 -6.18
C PRO A 7 8.80 18.31 -6.37
N SER A 8 8.40 18.17 -7.63
CA SER A 8 7.16 17.45 -7.97
C SER A 8 7.23 16.03 -7.40
N PRO A 9 6.15 15.54 -6.77
CA PRO A 9 6.14 14.18 -6.24
C PRO A 9 6.41 13.18 -7.37
N PRO A 10 7.17 12.11 -7.11
CA PRO A 10 7.52 11.13 -8.12
C PRO A 10 6.25 10.58 -8.77
N LEU A 11 6.30 10.46 -10.10
CA LEU A 11 5.20 9.91 -10.89
C LEU A 11 4.84 8.51 -10.35
N PRO A 12 3.54 8.18 -10.22
CA PRO A 12 3.15 6.85 -9.77
C PRO A 12 3.66 5.79 -10.75
N PRO A 13 4.22 4.67 -10.26
CA PRO A 13 4.79 3.65 -11.13
C PRO A 13 3.73 3.04 -12.04
N THR A 14 4.09 2.86 -13.31
CA THR A 14 3.28 2.30 -14.39
C THR A 14 2.67 0.96 -13.98
N ILE A 15 1.34 0.86 -14.08
CA ILE A 15 0.57 -0.37 -13.85
C ILE A 15 0.84 -1.32 -15.03
N GLY A 16 1.99 -2.01 -15.02
CA GLY A 16 2.39 -2.89 -16.12
C GLY A 16 3.43 -3.96 -15.79
N GLY A 17 4.07 -3.93 -14.63
CA GLY A 17 5.01 -4.95 -14.19
C GLY A 17 4.47 -5.77 -13.02
N ARG A 18 4.48 -7.11 -13.14
CA ARG A 18 4.40 -8.06 -12.00
C ARG A 18 5.71 -8.05 -11.20
N GLY A 19 6.23 -6.88 -10.87
CA GLY A 19 7.35 -6.73 -9.94
C GLY A 19 6.78 -6.57 -8.53
N SER A 20 7.35 -7.27 -7.56
CA SER A 20 7.12 -6.93 -6.15
C SER A 20 7.51 -5.45 -5.96
N ARG A 21 6.62 -4.69 -5.32
CA ARG A 21 6.87 -3.28 -4.99
C ARG A 21 7.34 -3.24 -3.56
N THR A 22 8.31 -2.37 -3.29
CA THR A 22 8.82 -2.18 -1.93
C THR A 22 7.73 -1.60 -1.02
N TRP A 23 7.86 -1.82 0.29
CA TRP A 23 6.96 -1.26 1.30
C TRP A 23 6.76 0.26 1.16
N LEU A 24 7.85 1.00 0.88
CA LEU A 24 7.82 2.45 0.72
C LEU A 24 7.01 2.88 -0.52
N GLU A 25 7.16 2.19 -1.64
CA GLU A 25 6.40 2.47 -2.86
C GLU A 25 4.90 2.18 -2.69
N LEU A 26 4.57 1.12 -1.96
CA LEU A 26 3.18 0.77 -1.67
C LEU A 26 2.54 1.78 -0.74
N LYS A 27 3.23 2.22 0.31
CA LYS A 27 2.77 3.28 1.21
C LYS A 27 2.39 4.55 0.44
N GLN A 28 3.22 4.94 -0.54
CA GLN A 28 2.94 6.09 -1.40
C GLN A 28 1.71 5.93 -2.31
N GLN A 29 1.09 4.76 -2.41
CA GLN A 29 -0.16 4.55 -3.17
C GLN A 29 -1.43 4.64 -2.30
N GLY A 30 -1.25 4.89 -0.99
CA GLY A 30 -2.31 5.12 -0.03
C GLY A 30 -3.19 6.34 -0.36
N ASN A 31 -4.29 6.48 0.38
CA ASN A 31 -5.21 7.61 0.21
C ASN A 31 -4.52 8.92 0.67
N PRO A 32 -4.48 9.99 -0.16
CA PRO A 32 -3.87 11.27 0.20
C PRO A 32 -4.33 11.88 1.54
N LEU A 33 -5.57 11.58 1.97
CA LEU A 33 -6.11 12.04 3.26
C LEU A 33 -5.25 11.64 4.47
N TYR A 34 -4.45 10.58 4.36
CA TYR A 34 -3.61 10.09 5.45
C TYR A 34 -2.13 10.43 5.27
N LYS A 35 -1.78 11.16 4.20
CA LYS A 35 -0.40 11.56 3.87
C LYS A 35 -0.06 12.96 4.38
N THR A 36 -0.52 13.29 5.59
CA THR A 36 -0.42 14.64 6.15
C THR A 36 0.69 14.79 7.19
N GLY A 37 1.52 13.76 7.40
CA GLY A 37 2.58 13.78 8.41
C GLY A 37 3.63 12.68 8.22
N THR A 38 4.54 12.56 9.18
CA THR A 38 5.69 11.62 9.15
C THR A 38 5.27 10.16 9.34
N VAL A 39 4.19 9.91 10.10
CA VAL A 39 3.68 8.57 10.42
C VAL A 39 2.28 8.42 9.83
N GLU A 40 2.10 7.42 8.99
CA GLU A 40 0.80 7.07 8.41
C GLU A 40 0.14 5.95 9.24
N PRO A 41 -1.20 5.83 9.23
CA PRO A 41 -1.90 4.77 9.97
C PRO A 41 -1.42 3.36 9.65
N ILE A 42 -0.96 3.14 8.41
CA ILE A 42 -0.42 1.85 7.99
C ILE A 42 0.90 1.48 8.68
N ASP A 43 1.73 2.47 9.02
CA ASP A 43 2.94 2.25 9.80
C ASP A 43 2.58 1.79 11.21
N LEU A 44 1.53 2.37 11.81
CA LEU A 44 1.04 1.97 13.12
C LEU A 44 0.50 0.54 13.11
N TYR A 45 -0.25 0.16 12.07
CA TYR A 45 -0.74 -1.21 11.92
C TYR A 45 0.39 -2.21 11.72
N LYS A 46 1.47 -1.83 11.03
CA LYS A 46 2.65 -2.69 10.88
C LYS A 46 3.38 -2.84 12.22
N ALA A 47 3.67 -1.72 12.88
CA ALA A 47 4.42 -1.71 14.13
C ALA A 47 3.71 -2.44 15.29
N ASN A 48 2.36 -2.44 15.31
CA ASN A 48 1.59 -3.12 16.35
C ASN A 48 1.16 -4.56 15.97
N GLY A 49 1.60 -5.08 14.82
CA GLY A 49 1.26 -6.44 14.36
C GLY A 49 -0.19 -6.62 13.88
N THR A 50 -0.94 -5.53 13.63
CA THR A 50 -2.34 -5.60 13.17
C THR A 50 -2.53 -5.38 11.67
N LEU A 51 -1.43 -5.24 10.93
CA LEU A 51 -1.46 -4.99 9.48
C LEU A 51 -2.15 -6.12 8.70
N ILE A 52 -1.85 -7.38 9.03
CA ILE A 52 -2.44 -8.55 8.37
C ILE A 52 -3.98 -8.55 8.49
N PRO A 53 -4.56 -8.55 9.71
CA PRO A 53 -6.02 -8.54 9.83
C PRO A 53 -6.66 -7.29 9.23
N PHE A 54 -5.99 -6.13 9.30
CA PHE A 54 -6.46 -4.90 8.66
C PHE A 54 -6.53 -5.00 7.13
N ALA A 55 -5.47 -5.52 6.49
CA ALA A 55 -5.38 -5.68 5.05
C ALA A 55 -6.40 -6.72 4.54
N CYS A 56 -6.51 -7.86 5.21
CA CYS A 56 -7.51 -8.90 4.91
C CYS A 56 -8.95 -8.35 5.00
N ASN A 57 -9.28 -7.65 6.08
CA ASN A 57 -10.60 -7.03 6.23
C ASN A 57 -10.87 -5.98 5.14
N SER A 58 -9.85 -5.20 4.76
CA SER A 58 -9.97 -4.23 3.68
C SER A 58 -10.21 -4.90 2.32
N ILE A 59 -9.51 -6.00 2.00
CA ILE A 59 -9.73 -6.79 0.79
C ILE A 59 -11.19 -7.27 0.72
N ILE A 60 -11.69 -7.90 1.79
CA ILE A 60 -13.08 -8.41 1.86
C ILE A 60 -14.08 -7.27 1.69
N LYS A 61 -13.89 -6.16 2.40
CA LYS A 61 -14.72 -4.95 2.30
C LYS A 61 -14.83 -4.44 0.86
N TYR A 62 -13.70 -4.33 0.15
CA TYR A 62 -13.70 -3.84 -1.23
C TYR A 62 -14.24 -4.88 -2.22
N ALA A 63 -14.01 -6.18 -1.98
CA ALA A 63 -14.62 -7.25 -2.76
C ALA A 63 -16.16 -7.21 -2.65
N TYR A 64 -16.70 -7.02 -1.45
CA TYR A 64 -18.14 -6.87 -1.26
C TYR A 64 -18.67 -5.56 -1.88
N ARG A 65 -17.95 -4.45 -1.70
CA ARG A 65 -18.31 -3.15 -2.30
C ARG A 65 -18.41 -3.23 -3.82
N TYR A 66 -17.52 -3.98 -4.48
CA TYR A 66 -17.53 -4.17 -5.94
C TYR A 66 -18.89 -4.64 -6.47
N LEU A 67 -19.60 -5.48 -5.70
CA LEU A 67 -20.92 -6.00 -6.06
C LEU A 67 -22.03 -4.94 -6.01
N LYS A 68 -21.83 -3.85 -5.26
CA LYS A 68 -22.85 -2.84 -4.95
C LYS A 68 -22.66 -1.50 -5.67
N ILE A 69 -21.51 -1.27 -6.31
CA ILE A 69 -21.17 0.02 -6.93
C ILE A 69 -21.40 0.05 -8.44
N LYS A 70 -21.44 1.27 -8.99
CA LYS A 70 -21.54 1.54 -10.42
C LYS A 70 -20.31 1.00 -11.17
N LYS A 71 -20.50 0.55 -12.42
CA LYS A 71 -19.43 -0.03 -13.27
C LYS A 71 -18.18 0.87 -13.36
N ARG A 72 -18.36 2.20 -13.44
CA ARG A 72 -17.26 3.18 -13.51
C ARG A 72 -16.34 3.19 -12.28
N ASP A 73 -16.82 2.75 -11.13
CA ASP A 73 -16.08 2.78 -9.85
C ASP A 73 -15.46 1.41 -9.50
N ARG A 74 -15.75 0.38 -10.30
CA ARG A 74 -15.26 -0.98 -10.10
C ARG A 74 -13.74 -1.09 -10.19
N ILE A 75 -13.13 -0.45 -11.19
CA ILE A 75 -11.66 -0.44 -11.35
C ILE A 75 -10.97 0.16 -10.11
N LYS A 76 -11.48 1.29 -9.61
CA LYS A 76 -10.94 1.94 -8.40
C LYS A 76 -10.99 1.00 -7.19
N THR A 77 -12.07 0.23 -7.07
CA THR A 77 -12.25 -0.75 -5.99
C THR A 77 -11.29 -1.94 -6.13
N MET A 78 -11.10 -2.46 -7.35
CA MET A 78 -10.12 -3.52 -7.61
C MET A 78 -8.68 -3.04 -7.34
N ASN A 79 -8.33 -1.80 -7.70
CA ASN A 79 -7.03 -1.24 -7.38
C ASN A 79 -6.78 -1.16 -5.87
N LYS A 80 -7.82 -0.93 -5.05
CA LYS A 80 -7.70 -1.02 -3.59
C LYS A 80 -7.42 -2.44 -3.14
N ILE A 81 -8.11 -3.44 -3.69
CA ILE A 81 -7.84 -4.86 -3.38
C ILE A 81 -6.38 -5.22 -3.70
N ILE A 82 -5.92 -4.88 -4.91
CA ILE A 82 -4.54 -5.13 -5.35
C ILE A 82 -3.54 -4.48 -4.39
N HIS A 83 -3.77 -3.22 -4.02
CA HIS A 83 -2.88 -2.51 -3.08
C HIS A 83 -2.74 -3.24 -1.73
N TYR A 84 -3.84 -3.69 -1.12
CA TYR A 84 -3.76 -4.44 0.14
C TYR A 84 -3.12 -5.83 -0.02
N ALA A 85 -3.33 -6.51 -1.14
CA ALA A 85 -2.65 -7.77 -1.42
C ALA A 85 -1.14 -7.58 -1.57
N GLN A 86 -0.72 -6.50 -2.25
CA GLN A 86 0.70 -6.16 -2.37
C GLN A 86 1.34 -5.81 -1.03
N LEU A 87 0.62 -5.16 -0.11
CA LEU A 87 1.11 -4.89 1.23
C LEU A 87 1.38 -6.16 2.04
N LEU A 88 0.54 -7.19 1.88
CA LEU A 88 0.76 -8.50 2.51
C LEU A 88 1.98 -9.20 1.92
N ILE A 89 2.13 -9.19 0.59
CA ILE A 89 3.31 -9.77 -0.08
C ILE A 89 4.60 -9.09 0.41
N ALA A 90 4.63 -7.76 0.41
CA ALA A 90 5.81 -7.01 0.87
C ALA A 90 6.15 -7.28 2.34
N LEU A 91 5.15 -7.50 3.20
CA LEU A 91 5.37 -7.86 4.60
C LEU A 91 6.04 -9.23 4.73
N GLU A 92 5.53 -10.23 4.01
CA GLU A 92 6.10 -11.59 4.02
C GLU A 92 7.53 -11.62 3.46
N GLU A 93 7.79 -10.87 2.38
CA GLU A 93 9.14 -10.76 1.79
C GLU A 93 10.15 -10.18 2.78
N GLU A 94 9.80 -9.11 3.51
CA GLU A 94 10.66 -8.55 4.57
C GLU A 94 10.91 -9.53 5.73
N GLU A 95 9.89 -10.31 6.12
CA GLU A 95 10.05 -11.36 7.14
C GLU A 95 10.95 -12.51 6.66
N HIS A 96 10.95 -12.82 5.37
CA HIS A 96 11.83 -13.84 4.79
C HIS A 96 13.29 -13.38 4.71
N GLU A 97 13.54 -12.10 4.41
CA GLU A 97 14.88 -11.52 4.38
C GLU A 97 15.52 -11.48 5.78
N THR A 98 14.76 -11.07 6.79
CA THR A 98 15.24 -11.03 8.20
C THR A 98 15.64 -12.42 8.71
N LYS A 99 14.83 -13.46 8.45
CA LYS A 99 15.12 -14.85 8.85
C LYS A 99 16.35 -15.46 8.15
N ASN A 100 16.72 -14.99 6.96
CA ASN A 100 17.91 -15.46 6.26
C ASN A 100 19.18 -14.74 6.73
N SER A 101 19.09 -13.48 7.17
CA SER A 101 20.22 -12.73 7.72
C SER A 101 20.69 -13.29 9.07
N ASP A 102 19.78 -13.78 9.91
CA ASP A 102 20.11 -14.34 11.24
C ASP A 102 20.74 -15.74 11.19
N LYS A 103 20.84 -16.36 10.00
CA LYS A 103 21.42 -17.69 9.79
C LYS A 103 22.87 -17.69 9.28
N THR A 104 23.47 -16.52 9.10
CA THR A 104 24.85 -16.35 8.59
C THR A 104 25.77 -15.88 9.70
#